data_AF-I0H203-F1
#
_entry.id   AF-I0H203-F1
#
_cell.length_a   1.000
_cell.length_b   1.000
_cell.length_c   1.000
_cell.angle_alpha   90.00
_cell.angle_beta   90.00
_cell.angle_gamma   90.00
#
_symmetry.space_group_name_H-M   'P 1'
#
loop_
_entity.id
_entity.type
_entity.pdbx_description
1 polymer ?
#
loop_
_entity_poly.entity_id
_entity_poly.type
_entity_poly.pdbx_seq_one_letter_code
_entity_poly.pdbx_strand_id
1 'polypeptide(L)'
;MPAPLTVPFRGSAATAAGPLTKGQLRGPTWQRLLPGVHAPRDLPLDTGSGAAAALLLPPGTAIGGLSAAYLWGTELVRPQSPVSVVAPRNGWTIRDHRITRH
;
A
#
# COMPACT_ATOMS: atom_id res chain seq x y z
N MET A 1 -9.39 18.00 -13.53
CA MET A 1 -9.25 16.54 -13.32
C MET A 1 -7.83 16.29 -12.85
N PRO A 2 -7.58 15.76 -11.65
CA PRO A 2 -6.23 15.36 -11.24
C PRO A 2 -5.72 14.25 -12.18
N ALA A 3 -4.42 14.24 -12.47
CA ALA A 3 -3.81 13.22 -13.34
C ALA A 3 -4.13 11.80 -12.84
N PRO A 4 -4.36 10.82 -13.73
CA PRO A 4 -4.68 9.46 -13.31
C PRO A 4 -3.47 8.84 -12.60
N LEU A 5 -3.55 8.72 -11.28
CA LEU A 5 -2.57 8.02 -10.46
C LEU A 5 -2.79 6.52 -10.67
N THR A 6 -2.12 5.89 -11.63
CA THR A 6 -2.27 4.47 -11.97
C THR A 6 -1.58 3.51 -11.00
N VAL A 7 -0.83 4.03 -10.02
CA VAL A 7 -0.06 3.24 -9.04
C VAL A 7 -0.44 3.63 -7.61
N PRO A 8 -0.15 2.77 -6.61
CA PRO A 8 -0.31 3.13 -5.20
C PRO A 8 0.38 4.45 -4.85
N PHE A 9 -0.21 5.24 -3.97
CA PHE A 9 0.35 6.51 -3.51
C PHE A 9 -0.04 6.83 -2.05
N ARG A 10 0.75 7.69 -1.39
CA ARG A 10 0.43 8.18 -0.04
C ARG A 10 -0.68 9.22 -0.11
N GLY A 11 -1.77 8.98 0.60
CA GLY A 11 -2.89 9.92 0.68
C GLY A 11 -2.44 11.29 1.21
N SER A 12 -1.54 11.31 2.19
CA SER A 12 -0.99 12.55 2.74
C SER A 12 -0.22 13.37 1.70
N ALA A 13 0.59 12.71 0.86
CA ALA A 13 1.37 13.37 -0.18
C ALA A 13 0.45 13.92 -1.28
N ALA A 14 -0.54 13.12 -1.70
CA ALA A 14 -1.54 13.55 -2.68
C ALA A 14 -2.40 14.73 -2.20
N THR A 15 -2.70 14.79 -0.89
CA THR A 15 -3.40 15.94 -0.32
C THR A 15 -2.51 17.17 -0.14
N ALA A 16 -1.23 16.97 0.21
CA ALA A 16 -0.29 18.07 0.38
C ALA A 16 0.07 18.74 -0.96
N ALA A 17 0.11 17.97 -2.05
CA ALA A 17 0.37 18.50 -3.39
C ALA A 17 -0.79 19.35 -3.95
N GLY A 18 -1.99 19.33 -3.32
CA GLY A 18 -3.17 20.10 -3.74
C GLY A 18 -4.14 19.49 -4.76
N PRO A 19 -3.86 18.41 -5.54
CA PRO A 19 -4.81 17.91 -6.54
C PRO A 19 -5.93 17.04 -5.94
N LEU A 20 -5.78 16.58 -4.68
CA LEU A 20 -6.74 15.71 -4.01
C LEU A 20 -7.05 16.18 -2.59
N THR A 21 -8.28 15.97 -2.14
CA THR A 21 -8.72 16.22 -0.76
C THR A 21 -8.95 14.92 -0.01
N LYS A 22 -8.92 14.96 1.33
CA LYS A 22 -9.29 13.81 2.18
C LYS A 22 -10.73 13.32 1.93
N GLY A 23 -11.61 14.18 1.45
CA GLY A 23 -12.97 13.82 1.05
C GLY A 23 -12.98 13.02 -0.25
N GLN A 24 -12.24 13.48 -1.25
CA GLN A 24 -12.09 12.77 -2.53
C GLN A 24 -11.47 11.39 -2.35
N LEU A 25 -10.47 11.23 -1.47
CA LEU A 25 -9.85 9.92 -1.16
C LEU A 25 -10.82 8.91 -0.51
N ARG A 26 -11.94 9.38 0.05
CA ARG A 26 -13.02 8.53 0.59
C ARG A 26 -14.13 8.25 -0.43
N GLY A 27 -14.04 8.87 -1.61
CA GLY A 27 -14.98 8.70 -2.71
C GLY A 27 -14.76 7.39 -3.48
N PRO A 28 -15.67 7.07 -4.43
CA PRO A 28 -15.70 5.79 -5.12
C PRO A 28 -14.53 5.56 -6.08
N THR A 29 -13.77 6.60 -6.44
CA THR A 29 -12.64 6.53 -7.38
C THR A 29 -11.42 5.83 -6.79
N TRP A 30 -11.29 5.83 -5.47
CA TRP A 30 -10.09 5.35 -4.79
C TRP A 30 -10.45 4.22 -3.82
N GLN A 31 -9.53 3.27 -3.68
CA GLN A 31 -9.56 2.26 -2.64
C GLN A 31 -8.37 2.40 -1.71
N ARG A 32 -8.55 1.99 -0.45
CA ARG A 32 -7.48 1.99 0.54
C ARG A 32 -6.76 0.64 0.51
N LEU A 33 -5.48 0.65 0.15
CA LEU A 33 -4.63 -0.55 0.12
C LEU A 33 -4.07 -0.87 1.50
N LEU A 34 -3.50 0.15 2.15
CA LEU A 34 -2.94 0.09 3.49
C LEU A 34 -3.32 1.38 4.23
N PRO A 35 -3.21 1.45 5.57
CA PRO A 35 -3.43 2.68 6.30
C PRO A 35 -2.56 3.84 5.77
N GLY A 36 -3.21 4.87 5.21
CA GLY A 36 -2.53 6.03 4.59
C GLY A 36 -2.08 5.85 3.14
N VAL A 37 -2.26 4.66 2.55
CA VAL A 37 -1.92 4.35 1.15
C VAL A 37 -3.18 4.04 0.35
N HIS A 38 -3.32 4.72 -0.79
CA HIS A 38 -4.48 4.66 -1.67
C HIS A 38 -4.06 4.25 -3.09
N ALA A 39 -5.00 3.70 -3.84
CA ALA A 39 -4.84 3.34 -5.25
C ALA A 39 -6.17 3.53 -6.01
N PRO A 40 -6.17 3.53 -7.35
CA PRO A 40 -7.39 3.44 -8.14
C PRO A 40 -8.23 2.25 -7.74
N ARG A 41 -9.55 2.41 -7.73
CA ARG A 41 -10.48 1.33 -7.42
C ARG A 41 -10.36 0.14 -8.37
N ASP A 42 -9.99 0.39 -9.61
CA ASP A 42 -9.87 -0.65 -10.64
C ASP A 42 -8.49 -1.32 -10.65
N LEU A 43 -7.57 -0.88 -9.78
CA LEU A 43 -6.26 -1.52 -9.65
C LEU A 43 -6.44 -2.92 -9.03
N PRO A 44 -5.97 -3.99 -9.69
CA PRO A 44 -6.00 -5.33 -9.13
C PRO A 44 -5.26 -5.38 -7.79
N LEU A 45 -5.93 -5.94 -6.78
CA LEU A 45 -5.35 -6.16 -5.44
C LEU A 45 -4.53 -7.46 -5.44
N ASP A 46 -3.35 -7.43 -6.07
CA ASP A 46 -2.41 -8.53 -6.04
C ASP A 46 -1.24 -8.26 -5.08
N THR A 47 -0.37 -9.26 -4.92
CA THR A 47 0.82 -9.14 -4.08
C THR A 47 1.76 -8.06 -4.58
N GLY A 48 1.79 -7.79 -5.90
CA GLY A 48 2.62 -6.75 -6.50
C GLY A 48 2.15 -5.34 -6.13
N SER A 49 0.86 -5.05 -6.24
CA SER A 49 0.29 -3.76 -5.84
C SER A 49 0.36 -3.54 -4.33
N GLY A 50 0.24 -4.61 -3.53
CA GLY A 50 0.52 -4.56 -2.10
C GLY A 50 2.00 -4.30 -1.75
N ALA A 51 2.93 -4.89 -2.50
CA ALA A 51 4.36 -4.65 -2.32
C ALA A 51 4.75 -3.23 -2.72
N ALA A 52 4.23 -2.70 -3.84
CA ALA A 52 4.41 -1.31 -4.23
C ALA A 52 3.82 -0.33 -3.18
N ALA A 53 2.67 -0.68 -2.60
CA ALA A 53 2.09 0.08 -1.50
C ALA A 53 2.97 0.07 -0.24
N ALA A 54 3.71 -1.02 0.02
CA ALA A 54 4.60 -1.12 1.15
C ALA A 54 5.85 -0.21 1.03
N LEU A 55 6.30 0.12 -0.19
CA LEU A 55 7.37 1.11 -0.41
C LEU A 55 6.98 2.53 0.01
N LEU A 56 5.69 2.79 0.22
CA LEU A 56 5.15 4.08 0.64
C LEU A 56 5.01 4.20 2.16
N LEU A 57 5.36 3.13 2.89
CA LEU A 57 5.30 3.10 4.35
C LEU A 57 6.36 4.04 4.96
N PRO A 58 6.20 4.40 6.25
CA PRO A 58 7.15 5.27 6.93
C PRO A 58 8.60 4.73 6.88
N PRO A 59 9.60 5.62 6.96
CA PRO A 59 11.01 5.21 7.02
C PRO A 59 11.24 4.13 8.09
N GLY A 60 12.06 3.13 7.75
CA GLY A 60 12.33 1.97 8.60
C GLY A 60 11.35 0.81 8.42
N THR A 61 10.34 0.95 7.56
CA THR A 61 9.47 -0.17 7.16
C THR A 61 10.06 -0.88 5.94
N ALA A 62 10.17 -2.20 6.00
CA ALA A 62 10.65 -3.05 4.93
C ALA A 62 9.59 -4.09 4.57
N ILE A 63 9.62 -4.57 3.32
CA ILE A 63 8.80 -5.71 2.89
C ILE A 63 9.48 -6.98 3.41
N GLY A 64 8.70 -7.86 4.05
CA GLY A 64 9.19 -9.08 4.68
C GLY A 64 8.59 -10.35 4.07
N GLY A 65 9.08 -11.49 4.57
CA GLY A 65 8.48 -12.81 4.36
C GLY A 65 8.21 -13.17 2.90
N LEU A 66 7.06 -13.80 2.67
CA LEU A 66 6.65 -14.27 1.35
C LEU A 66 6.46 -13.13 0.33
N SER A 67 6.10 -11.93 0.77
CA SER A 67 5.98 -10.76 -0.11
C SER A 67 7.34 -10.28 -0.61
N ALA A 68 8.39 -10.36 0.22
CA ALA A 68 9.75 -10.12 -0.24
C ALA A 68 10.18 -11.20 -1.25
N ALA A 69 9.90 -12.48 -0.95
CA ALA A 69 10.21 -13.58 -1.87
C ALA A 69 9.51 -13.41 -3.24
N TYR A 70 8.27 -12.91 -3.26
CA TYR A 70 7.54 -12.60 -4.50
C TYR A 70 8.22 -11.50 -5.33
N LEU A 71 8.69 -10.42 -4.69
CA LEU A 71 9.44 -9.37 -5.37
C LEU A 71 10.77 -9.88 -5.97
N TRP A 72 11.36 -10.91 -5.36
CA TRP A 72 12.55 -11.59 -5.88
C TRP A 72 12.24 -12.64 -6.95
N GLY A 73 11.00 -12.66 -7.47
CA GLY A 73 10.61 -13.51 -8.61
C GLY A 73 10.15 -14.91 -8.22
N THR A 74 9.90 -15.19 -6.94
CA THR A 74 9.36 -16.49 -6.53
C THR A 74 7.83 -16.50 -6.62
N GLU A 75 7.25 -17.51 -7.29
CA GLU A 75 5.79 -17.73 -7.36
C GLU A 75 5.20 -18.34 -6.08
N LEU A 76 5.90 -18.25 -4.94
CA LEU A 76 5.48 -18.84 -3.67
C LEU A 76 4.26 -18.15 -3.04
N VAL A 77 3.74 -17.10 -3.67
CA VAL A 77 2.64 -16.29 -3.16
C VAL A 77 1.41 -16.45 -4.04
N ARG A 78 0.31 -16.90 -3.43
CA ARG A 78 -0.99 -16.88 -4.11
C ARG A 78 -1.36 -15.42 -4.42
N PRO A 79 -1.92 -15.14 -5.61
CA PRO A 79 -2.55 -13.85 -5.87
C PRO A 79 -3.45 -13.47 -4.68
N GLN A 80 -3.40 -12.20 -4.26
CA GLN A 80 -4.18 -11.65 -3.14
C GLN A 80 -3.73 -12.07 -1.72
N SER A 81 -2.56 -12.71 -1.57
CA SER A 81 -2.03 -12.97 -0.22
C SER A 81 -1.74 -11.66 0.53
N PRO A 82 -1.94 -11.63 1.87
CA PRO A 82 -1.57 -10.50 2.70
C PRO A 82 -0.11 -10.09 2.47
N VAL A 83 0.16 -8.78 2.53
CA VAL A 83 1.52 -8.26 2.37
C VAL A 83 2.25 -8.33 3.70
N SER A 84 3.39 -9.01 3.72
CA SER A 84 4.23 -9.11 4.89
C SER A 84 5.17 -7.90 4.96
N VAL A 85 5.18 -7.23 6.12
CA VAL A 85 6.03 -6.05 6.37
C VAL A 85 6.70 -6.15 7.73
N VAL A 86 7.93 -5.65 7.79
CA VAL A 86 8.71 -5.47 9.01
C VAL A 86 8.76 -3.98 9.31
N ALA A 87 8.31 -3.59 10.50
CA ALA A 87 8.27 -2.18 10.92
C ALA A 87 8.87 -2.01 12.33
N PRO A 88 9.49 -0.85 12.62
CA PRO A 88 10.08 -0.57 13.92
C PRO A 88 9.04 -0.71 15.03
N ARG A 89 9.41 -1.32 16.17
CA ARG A 89 8.49 -1.59 17.30
C ARG A 89 7.86 -0.32 17.91
N ASN A 90 8.49 0.83 17.69
CA ASN A 90 8.15 2.16 18.17
C ASN A 90 7.62 3.09 17.05
N GLY A 91 7.51 2.60 15.82
CA GLY A 91 6.90 3.31 14.70
C GLY A 91 5.38 3.14 14.66
N TRP A 92 4.71 4.06 13.95
CA TRP A 92 3.27 4.12 13.69
C TRP A 92 2.60 2.72 13.61
N THR A 93 1.63 2.45 14.48
CA THR A 93 1.00 1.11 14.61
C THR A 93 0.01 0.85 13.48
N ILE A 94 0.40 0.03 12.51
CA ILE A 94 -0.48 -0.39 11.42
C ILE A 94 -1.21 -1.68 11.84
N ARG A 95 -2.50 -1.59 12.18
CA ARG A 95 -3.38 -2.76 12.39
C ARG A 95 -4.30 -2.89 11.18
N ASP A 96 -3.92 -3.72 10.21
CA ASP A 96 -4.75 -4.06 9.05
C ASP A 96 -4.63 -5.56 8.79
N HIS A 97 -5.77 -6.25 8.62
CA HIS A 97 -5.81 -7.71 8.39
C HIS A 97 -5.11 -8.14 7.08
N ARG A 98 -4.81 -7.19 6.19
CA ARG A 98 -4.07 -7.41 4.94
C ARG A 98 -2.56 -7.37 5.14
N ILE A 99 -2.10 -7.11 6.37
CA ILE A 99 -0.69 -7.01 6.71
C ILE A 99 -0.33 -8.07 7.73
N THR A 100 0.69 -8.86 7.42
CA THR A 100 1.34 -9.76 8.40
C THR A 100 2.65 -9.12 8.87
N ARG A 101 2.84 -9.04 10.19
CA ARG A 101 4.04 -8.49 10.80
C ARG A 101 4.94 -9.61 11.32
N HIS A 102 6.25 -9.46 11.11
CA HIS A 102 7.28 -10.24 11.76
C HIS A 102 8.19 -9.33 12.59
#